data_AF-D0GNI9-F1
#
_entry.id   AF-D0GNI9-F1
#
_cell.length_a   1.000
_cell.length_b   1.000
_cell.length_c   1.000
_cell.angle_alpha   90.00
_cell.angle_beta   90.00
_cell.angle_gamma   90.00
#
_symmetry.space_group_name_H-M   'P 1'
#
loop_
_entity.id
_entity.type
_entity.pdbx_description
1 polymer ?
#
loop_
_entity_poly.entity_id
_entity_poly.type
_entity_poly.pdbx_seq_one_letter_code
_entity_poly.pdbx_strand_id
1 'polypeptide(L)'
;MNEKKGSGTAHSKIILIGEHSVVYGYPAIAIPLENITVKCEIIPSHSFFIHNPEDTLSTAIYEAMKYLGKEKEKIKYNIISQIPEKRGMGSSAAVSIAAVRAVFDYFGKNIDDKLLEKIVQRAEMVAHTTPSGLDFRTCISEKAVKFIKGAGFFPLDLNLGAYLVIADSGVQGKTKETVTAVREMGENARPMLLKLGELTDETEKFISEKDIVNIGKNMTKAHEELSKLGLNIEETEMLVKEALKNGALGAKISGG
;
A
#
# COMPACT_ATOMS: atom_id res chain seq x y z
N MET A 1 -31.11 22.46 7.36
CA MET A 1 -30.62 22.16 5.99
C MET A 1 -29.40 21.29 6.16
N ASN A 2 -29.39 20.07 5.61
CA ASN A 2 -28.18 19.24 5.66
C ASN A 2 -27.11 19.95 4.81
N GLU A 3 -26.00 20.32 5.44
CA GLU A 3 -24.85 20.84 4.73
C GLU A 3 -24.40 19.79 3.71
N LYS A 4 -24.19 20.22 2.46
CA LYS A 4 -23.71 19.36 1.38
C LYS A 4 -22.38 18.75 1.80
N LYS A 5 -22.32 17.42 1.93
CA LYS A 5 -21.14 16.69 2.41
C LYS A 5 -20.89 15.50 1.49
N GLY A 6 -19.63 15.32 1.10
CA GLY A 6 -19.16 14.11 0.43
C GLY A 6 -18.30 13.28 1.37
N SER A 7 -18.37 11.97 1.26
CA SER A 7 -17.58 11.03 2.06
C SER A 7 -16.96 9.95 1.17
N GLY A 8 -15.74 9.57 1.50
CA GLY A 8 -15.04 8.47 0.85
C GLY A 8 -14.23 7.68 1.85
N THR A 9 -14.21 6.36 1.69
CA THR A 9 -13.48 5.45 2.55
C THR A 9 -12.62 4.52 1.71
N ALA A 10 -11.47 4.14 2.25
CA ALA A 10 -10.60 3.10 1.73
C ALA A 10 -9.97 2.32 2.88
N HIS A 11 -9.65 1.07 2.66
CA HIS A 11 -8.89 0.26 3.60
C HIS A 11 -7.39 0.27 3.28
N SER A 12 -6.61 -0.10 4.28
CA SER A 12 -5.17 -0.27 4.19
C SER A 12 -4.81 -1.62 3.59
N LYS A 13 -3.51 -1.89 3.45
CA LYS A 13 -3.00 -3.21 3.06
C LYS A 13 -1.70 -3.52 3.79
N ILE A 14 -1.30 -4.77 3.73
CA ILE A 14 0.04 -5.23 4.09
C ILE A 14 0.60 -6.09 2.96
N ILE A 15 1.92 -6.07 2.77
CA ILE A 15 2.56 -6.98 1.81
C ILE A 15 2.97 -8.23 2.60
N LEU A 16 2.48 -9.38 2.18
CA LEU A 16 2.86 -10.66 2.79
C LEU A 16 4.27 -11.03 2.34
N ILE A 17 4.58 -10.90 1.06
CA ILE A 17 5.90 -11.20 0.48
C ILE A 17 6.02 -10.57 -0.93
N GLY A 18 7.25 -10.26 -1.36
CA GLY A 18 7.56 -9.73 -2.69
C GLY A 18 7.80 -8.21 -2.73
N GLU A 19 8.04 -7.59 -1.58
CA GLU A 19 8.47 -6.19 -1.51
C GLU A 19 9.76 -5.97 -2.30
N HIS A 20 9.87 -4.79 -2.92
CA HIS A 20 10.97 -4.37 -3.79
C HIS A 20 11.14 -5.22 -5.07
N SER A 21 11.14 -6.55 -5.01
CA SER A 21 11.24 -7.43 -6.19
C SER A 21 10.13 -7.18 -7.21
N VAL A 22 8.93 -6.83 -6.75
CA VAL A 22 7.79 -6.49 -7.61
C VAL A 22 8.04 -5.33 -8.57
N VAL A 23 8.90 -4.38 -8.21
CA VAL A 23 9.27 -3.26 -9.07
C VAL A 23 10.04 -3.73 -10.30
N TYR A 24 10.73 -4.88 -10.17
CA TYR A 24 11.58 -5.53 -11.17
C TYR A 24 10.86 -6.66 -11.93
N GLY A 25 9.54 -6.79 -11.78
CA GLY A 25 8.73 -7.75 -12.53
C GLY A 25 8.54 -9.12 -11.85
N TYR A 26 9.04 -9.29 -10.63
CA TYR A 26 8.74 -10.47 -9.82
C TYR A 26 7.33 -10.38 -9.21
N PRO A 27 6.74 -11.51 -8.78
CA PRO A 27 5.46 -11.49 -8.09
C PRO A 27 5.55 -10.89 -6.68
N ALA A 28 4.43 -10.36 -6.21
CA ALA A 28 4.18 -10.04 -4.81
C ALA A 28 2.78 -10.50 -4.38
N ILE A 29 2.62 -10.83 -3.11
CA ILE A 29 1.33 -11.14 -2.49
C ILE A 29 1.03 -10.07 -1.44
N ALA A 30 -0.13 -9.41 -1.55
CA ALA A 30 -0.57 -8.40 -0.62
C ALA A 30 -1.98 -8.71 -0.09
N ILE A 31 -2.24 -8.29 1.15
CA ILE A 31 -3.46 -8.60 1.90
C ILE A 31 -4.17 -7.27 2.24
N PRO A 32 -5.46 -7.11 1.92
CA PRO A 32 -6.24 -5.98 2.38
C PRO A 32 -6.45 -6.03 3.89
N LEU A 33 -6.35 -4.88 4.56
CA LEU A 33 -6.62 -4.71 5.99
C LEU A 33 -7.93 -3.93 6.15
N GLU A 34 -9.06 -4.62 5.95
CA GLU A 34 -10.40 -4.02 5.92
C GLU A 34 -10.76 -3.26 7.19
N ASN A 35 -10.22 -3.68 8.34
CA ASN A 35 -10.47 -3.07 9.64
C ASN A 35 -9.62 -1.81 9.90
N ILE A 36 -8.67 -1.48 9.02
CA ILE A 36 -7.81 -0.30 9.14
C ILE A 36 -8.16 0.62 7.99
N THR A 37 -8.94 1.65 8.29
CA THR A 37 -9.55 2.51 7.26
C THR A 37 -9.06 3.94 7.31
N VAL A 38 -9.17 4.59 6.16
CA VAL A 38 -9.09 6.05 6.00
C VAL A 38 -10.44 6.54 5.54
N LYS A 39 -10.95 7.57 6.22
CA LYS A 39 -12.13 8.29 5.80
C LYS A 39 -11.76 9.73 5.47
N CYS A 40 -12.14 10.17 4.27
CA CYS A 40 -12.07 11.56 3.86
C CYS A 40 -13.48 12.14 3.74
N GLU A 41 -13.66 13.37 4.22
CA GLU A 41 -14.91 14.10 4.13
C GLU A 41 -14.68 15.44 3.43
N ILE A 42 -15.46 15.73 2.39
CA ILE A 42 -15.46 17.02 1.69
C ILE A 42 -16.68 17.83 2.11
N ILE A 43 -16.46 19.06 2.52
CA ILE A 43 -17.50 19.99 2.98
C ILE A 43 -17.30 21.38 2.36
N PRO A 44 -18.34 22.24 2.34
CA PRO A 44 -18.23 23.58 1.77
C PRO A 44 -17.27 24.45 2.57
N SER A 45 -16.61 25.37 1.89
CA SER A 45 -15.70 26.35 2.49
C SER A 45 -15.97 27.77 1.99
N HIS A 46 -15.49 28.76 2.73
CA HIS A 46 -15.45 30.16 2.29
C HIS A 46 -14.18 30.48 1.48
N SER A 47 -13.13 29.67 1.61
CA SER A 47 -11.86 29.76 0.90
C SER A 47 -11.75 28.75 -0.24
N PHE A 48 -10.90 29.06 -1.22
CA PHE A 48 -10.53 28.10 -2.26
C PHE A 48 -9.64 27.00 -1.68
N PHE A 49 -9.75 25.82 -2.27
CA PHE A 49 -8.83 24.72 -2.00
C PHE A 49 -7.43 25.09 -2.51
N ILE A 50 -6.41 24.88 -1.67
CA ILE A 50 -5.01 25.12 -2.02
C ILE A 50 -4.37 23.77 -2.29
N HIS A 51 -3.92 23.58 -3.53
CA HIS A 51 -3.19 22.38 -3.94
C HIS A 51 -1.75 22.42 -3.41
N ASN A 52 -1.37 21.39 -2.66
CA ASN A 52 0.00 21.10 -2.27
C ASN A 52 0.49 19.89 -3.09
N PRO A 53 1.40 20.06 -4.06
CA PRO A 53 1.88 18.96 -4.92
C PRO A 53 2.72 17.94 -4.17
N GLU A 54 3.26 18.25 -2.99
CA GLU A 54 4.05 17.31 -2.18
C GLU A 54 3.18 16.38 -1.32
N ASP A 55 1.87 16.68 -1.21
CA ASP A 55 0.91 15.89 -0.48
C ASP A 55 0.02 15.08 -1.43
N THR A 56 0.04 13.76 -1.29
CA THR A 56 -0.76 12.83 -2.09
C THR A 56 -2.26 13.07 -1.92
N LEU A 57 -2.71 13.38 -0.69
CA LEU A 57 -4.11 13.70 -0.41
C LEU A 57 -4.54 14.95 -1.16
N SER A 58 -3.81 16.06 -0.97
CA SER A 58 -4.11 17.33 -1.63
C SER A 58 -4.12 17.20 -3.15
N THR A 59 -3.15 16.45 -3.69
CA THR A 59 -3.08 16.19 -5.13
C THR A 59 -4.23 15.31 -5.63
N ALA A 60 -4.65 14.30 -4.86
CA ALA A 60 -5.80 13.46 -5.20
C ALA A 60 -7.12 14.26 -5.26
N ILE A 61 -7.32 15.18 -4.30
CA ILE A 61 -8.46 16.11 -4.33
C ILE A 61 -8.39 17.00 -5.57
N TYR A 62 -7.22 17.60 -5.83
CA TYR A 62 -7.03 18.49 -6.97
C TYR A 62 -7.29 17.79 -8.31
N GLU A 63 -6.72 16.61 -8.53
CA GLU A 63 -6.91 15.85 -9.78
C GLU A 63 -8.36 15.38 -9.96
N ALA A 64 -9.06 15.04 -8.87
CA ALA A 64 -10.49 14.73 -8.92
C ALA A 64 -11.34 15.97 -9.27
N MET A 65 -11.07 17.13 -8.65
CA MET A 65 -11.75 18.40 -8.96
C MET A 65 -11.50 18.82 -10.41
N LYS A 66 -10.26 18.69 -10.89
CA LYS A 66 -9.86 18.98 -12.26
C LYS A 66 -10.56 18.08 -13.26
N TYR A 67 -10.67 16.77 -12.98
CA TYR A 67 -11.41 15.85 -13.83
C TYR A 67 -12.90 16.25 -13.96
N LEU A 68 -13.49 16.78 -12.88
CA LEU A 68 -14.87 17.24 -12.86
C LEU A 68 -15.09 18.67 -13.39
N GLY A 69 -14.03 19.42 -13.72
CA GLY A 69 -14.11 20.84 -14.10
C GLY A 69 -14.58 21.74 -12.96
N LYS A 70 -14.20 21.41 -11.73
CA LYS A 70 -14.66 22.01 -10.46
C LYS A 70 -13.55 22.70 -9.66
N GLU A 71 -12.45 23.06 -10.30
CA GLU A 71 -11.25 23.65 -9.66
C GLU A 71 -11.53 24.94 -8.89
N LYS A 72 -12.57 25.68 -9.26
CA LYS A 72 -12.99 26.93 -8.61
C LYS A 72 -13.98 26.74 -7.46
N GLU A 73 -14.36 25.50 -7.14
CA GLU A 73 -15.28 25.25 -6.03
C GLU A 73 -14.57 25.43 -4.69
N LYS A 74 -15.26 26.05 -3.75
CA LYS A 74 -14.74 26.33 -2.41
C LYS A 74 -15.06 25.17 -1.49
N ILE A 75 -14.09 24.28 -1.34
CA ILE A 75 -14.20 23.11 -0.47
C ILE A 75 -13.08 23.09 0.56
N LYS A 76 -13.35 22.42 1.67
CA LYS A 76 -12.34 21.98 2.63
C LYS A 76 -12.53 20.49 2.86
N TYR A 77 -11.48 19.83 3.34
CA TYR A 77 -11.52 18.40 3.63
C TYR A 77 -11.21 18.14 5.10
N ASN A 78 -11.69 17.02 5.60
CA ASN A 78 -11.30 16.45 6.88
C ASN A 78 -10.89 15.00 6.67
N ILE A 79 -9.83 14.56 7.33
CA ILE A 79 -9.34 13.18 7.24
C ILE A 79 -9.32 12.54 8.62
N ILE A 80 -9.84 11.31 8.67
CA ILE A 80 -9.77 10.44 9.84
C ILE A 80 -9.07 9.18 9.36
N SER A 81 -7.81 9.00 9.77
CA SER A 81 -6.99 7.85 9.39
C SER A 81 -6.70 6.99 10.60
N GLN A 82 -6.98 5.69 10.50
CA GLN A 82 -6.46 4.68 11.41
C GLN A 82 -5.11 4.13 10.95
N ILE A 83 -4.69 4.47 9.73
CA ILE A 83 -3.38 4.08 9.18
C ILE A 83 -2.33 5.05 9.73
N PRO A 84 -1.31 4.55 10.45
CA PRO A 84 -0.17 5.37 10.81
C PRO A 84 0.55 5.89 9.56
N GLU A 85 0.87 7.19 9.54
CA GLU A 85 1.52 7.80 8.38
C GLU A 85 2.88 7.15 8.10
N LYS A 86 3.13 6.84 6.81
CA LYS A 86 4.44 6.40 6.29
C LYS A 86 5.02 5.15 6.96
N ARG A 87 4.18 4.13 7.20
CA ARG A 87 4.57 2.82 7.77
C ARG A 87 4.50 1.62 6.80
N GLY A 88 4.53 1.85 5.48
CA GLY A 88 4.49 0.74 4.49
C GLY A 88 3.12 0.07 4.29
N MET A 89 2.07 0.55 4.95
CA MET A 89 0.71 -0.03 4.92
C MET A 89 -0.16 0.46 3.74
N GLY A 90 0.45 0.94 2.65
CA GLY A 90 -0.29 1.52 1.51
C GLY A 90 -1.07 2.79 1.86
N SER A 91 -0.58 3.55 2.86
CA SER A 91 -1.26 4.75 3.38
C SER A 91 -1.54 5.78 2.30
N SER A 92 -0.60 6.05 1.39
CA SER A 92 -0.77 7.08 0.35
C SER A 92 -1.89 6.72 -0.63
N ALA A 93 -1.95 5.45 -1.04
CA ALA A 93 -2.97 4.94 -1.94
C ALA A 93 -4.35 4.97 -1.27
N ALA A 94 -4.45 4.47 -0.02
CA ALA A 94 -5.70 4.48 0.73
C ALA A 94 -6.24 5.90 0.94
N VAL A 95 -5.37 6.84 1.32
CA VAL A 95 -5.71 8.26 1.48
C VAL A 95 -6.20 8.86 0.16
N SER A 96 -5.49 8.60 -0.94
CA SER A 96 -5.86 9.10 -2.27
C SER A 96 -7.21 8.53 -2.73
N ILE A 97 -7.45 7.22 -2.53
CA ILE A 97 -8.73 6.57 -2.86
C ILE A 97 -9.88 7.21 -2.07
N ALA A 98 -9.71 7.37 -0.76
CA ALA A 98 -10.72 7.98 0.11
C ALA A 98 -11.02 9.43 -0.33
N ALA A 99 -9.99 10.20 -0.66
CA ALA A 99 -10.13 11.58 -1.11
C ALA A 99 -10.87 11.69 -2.45
N VAL A 100 -10.51 10.89 -3.46
CA VAL A 100 -11.20 10.90 -4.77
C VAL A 100 -12.66 10.49 -4.61
N ARG A 101 -12.94 9.42 -3.85
CA ARG A 101 -14.33 8.99 -3.55
C ARG A 101 -15.13 10.12 -2.89
N ALA A 102 -14.55 10.81 -1.91
CA ALA A 102 -15.23 11.90 -1.21
C ALA A 102 -15.54 13.11 -2.12
N VAL A 103 -14.64 13.45 -3.05
CA VAL A 103 -14.88 14.51 -4.04
C VAL A 103 -16.01 14.13 -4.99
N PHE A 104 -16.01 12.92 -5.54
CA PHE A 104 -17.06 12.45 -6.43
C PHE A 104 -18.43 12.40 -5.74
N ASP A 105 -18.47 11.89 -4.51
CA ASP A 105 -19.68 11.87 -3.68
C ASP A 105 -20.20 13.28 -3.40
N TYR A 106 -19.31 14.23 -3.03
CA TYR A 106 -19.69 15.63 -2.83
C TYR A 106 -20.36 16.25 -4.06
N PHE A 107 -19.91 15.90 -5.27
CA PHE A 107 -20.52 16.40 -6.50
C PHE A 107 -21.66 15.53 -7.05
N GLY A 108 -22.07 14.47 -6.33
CA GLY A 108 -23.13 13.56 -6.76
C GLY A 108 -22.78 12.81 -8.05
N LYS A 109 -21.51 12.45 -8.23
CA LYS A 109 -21.00 11.72 -9.40
C LYS A 109 -20.54 10.33 -8.99
N ASN A 110 -20.82 9.35 -9.84
CA ASN A 110 -20.28 8.01 -9.68
C ASN A 110 -18.88 7.92 -10.28
N ILE A 111 -18.05 7.04 -9.74
CA ILE A 111 -16.72 6.73 -10.24
C ILE A 111 -16.56 5.22 -10.35
N ASP A 112 -16.04 4.73 -11.48
CA ASP A 112 -15.66 3.33 -11.63
C ASP A 112 -14.19 3.11 -11.22
N ASP A 113 -13.82 1.86 -10.97
CA ASP A 113 -12.47 1.51 -10.50
C ASP A 113 -11.36 1.89 -11.49
N LYS A 114 -11.63 1.89 -12.80
CA LYS A 114 -10.61 2.22 -13.82
C LYS A 114 -10.30 3.71 -13.80
N LEU A 115 -11.33 4.55 -13.67
CA LEU A 115 -11.18 5.98 -13.55
C LEU A 115 -10.56 6.36 -12.20
N LEU A 116 -11.01 5.72 -11.12
CA LEU A 116 -10.44 5.89 -9.78
C LEU A 116 -8.94 5.57 -9.78
N GLU A 117 -8.55 4.45 -10.39
CA GLU A 117 -7.13 4.06 -10.57
C GLU A 117 -6.35 5.13 -11.31
N LYS A 118 -6.88 5.63 -12.43
CA LYS A 118 -6.21 6.65 -13.24
C LYS A 118 -5.97 7.94 -12.46
N ILE A 119 -6.95 8.40 -11.68
CA ILE A 119 -6.82 9.63 -10.89
C ILE A 119 -5.83 9.43 -9.75
N VAL A 120 -5.94 8.32 -9.01
CA VAL A 120 -5.03 8.03 -7.88
C VAL A 120 -3.60 7.83 -8.36
N GLN A 121 -3.36 7.08 -9.44
CA GLN A 121 -2.01 6.93 -10.00
C GLN A 121 -1.43 8.27 -10.44
N ARG A 122 -2.25 9.17 -11.00
CA ARG A 122 -1.78 10.52 -11.35
C ARG A 122 -1.39 11.33 -10.12
N ALA A 123 -2.19 11.26 -9.05
CA ALA A 123 -1.86 11.93 -7.80
C ALA A 123 -0.56 11.41 -7.17
N GLU A 124 -0.39 10.09 -7.17
CA GLU A 124 0.83 9.40 -6.72
C GLU A 124 2.05 9.78 -7.57
N MET A 125 1.92 9.90 -8.90
CA MET A 125 3.03 10.34 -9.78
C MET A 125 3.42 11.81 -9.61
N VAL A 126 2.49 12.65 -9.16
CA VAL A 126 2.78 14.08 -8.92
C VAL A 126 3.45 14.26 -7.56
N ALA A 127 2.96 13.58 -6.52
CA ALA A 127 3.52 13.69 -5.17
C ALA A 127 4.76 12.80 -4.97
N HIS A 128 4.87 11.68 -5.69
CA HIS A 128 5.91 10.67 -5.56
C HIS A 128 6.42 10.18 -6.93
N THR A 129 7.56 9.47 -6.96
CA THR A 129 8.33 9.29 -8.20
C THR A 129 7.97 8.02 -8.98
N THR A 130 7.55 6.92 -8.35
CA THR A 130 7.21 5.68 -9.07
C THR A 130 6.26 4.78 -8.27
N PRO A 131 4.94 4.78 -8.55
CA PRO A 131 4.03 3.82 -7.95
C PRO A 131 4.25 2.41 -8.55
N SER A 132 4.20 1.36 -7.73
CA SER A 132 4.27 -0.03 -8.19
C SER A 132 2.95 -0.53 -8.79
N GLY A 133 1.83 0.16 -8.53
CA GLY A 133 0.48 -0.27 -8.88
C GLY A 133 -0.14 -1.28 -7.90
N LEU A 134 0.68 -1.96 -7.09
CA LEU A 134 0.25 -2.96 -6.09
C LEU A 134 -0.71 -2.36 -5.05
N ASP A 135 -0.35 -1.18 -4.53
CA ASP A 135 -1.02 -0.56 -3.39
C ASP A 135 -2.47 -0.18 -3.72
N PHE A 136 -2.71 0.45 -4.89
CA PHE A 136 -4.05 0.87 -5.30
C PHE A 136 -5.02 -0.32 -5.34
N ARG A 137 -4.66 -1.39 -6.06
CA ARG A 137 -5.56 -2.53 -6.24
C ARG A 137 -5.80 -3.31 -4.97
N THR A 138 -4.80 -3.41 -4.10
CA THR A 138 -4.98 -4.08 -2.81
C THR A 138 -5.92 -3.27 -1.90
N CYS A 139 -5.80 -1.94 -1.86
CA CYS A 139 -6.64 -1.06 -1.05
C CYS A 139 -8.10 -0.93 -1.53
N ILE A 140 -8.46 -1.47 -2.69
CA ILE A 140 -9.86 -1.57 -3.16
C ILE A 140 -10.37 -3.02 -3.22
N SER A 141 -9.51 -4.00 -3.00
CA SER A 141 -9.86 -5.43 -3.06
C SER A 141 -10.33 -5.94 -1.71
N GLU A 142 -11.35 -6.80 -1.71
CA GLU A 142 -11.83 -7.56 -0.54
C GLU A 142 -11.04 -8.88 -0.34
N LYS A 143 -10.21 -9.24 -1.32
CA LYS A 143 -9.36 -10.44 -1.28
C LYS A 143 -7.90 -10.07 -1.32
N ALA A 144 -7.06 -10.97 -0.80
CA ALA A 144 -5.64 -10.90 -1.06
C ALA A 144 -5.37 -10.99 -2.57
N VAL A 145 -4.26 -10.41 -3.01
CA VAL A 145 -3.91 -10.34 -4.43
C VAL A 145 -2.47 -10.78 -4.64
N LYS A 146 -2.26 -11.64 -5.64
CA LYS A 146 -0.97 -11.77 -6.31
C LYS A 146 -0.89 -10.71 -7.39
N PHE A 147 0.23 -10.01 -7.47
CA PHE A 147 0.48 -9.00 -8.47
C PHE A 147 1.82 -9.25 -9.16
N ILE A 148 1.83 -9.12 -10.47
CA ILE A 148 3.04 -9.13 -11.29
C ILE A 148 2.98 -7.91 -12.19
N LYS A 149 4.01 -7.05 -12.12
CA LYS A 149 4.11 -5.86 -12.96
C LYS A 149 4.12 -6.26 -14.44
N GLY A 150 3.14 -5.75 -15.19
CA GLY A 150 2.96 -6.04 -16.61
C GLY A 150 2.05 -7.24 -16.92
N ALA A 151 1.88 -8.19 -16.00
CA ALA A 151 0.97 -9.32 -16.19
C ALA A 151 -0.41 -9.11 -15.55
N GLY A 152 -0.48 -8.37 -14.43
CA GLY A 152 -1.74 -7.98 -13.79
C GLY A 152 -1.93 -8.53 -12.38
N PHE A 153 -3.19 -8.62 -11.96
CA PHE A 153 -3.62 -8.97 -10.60
C PHE A 153 -4.43 -10.27 -10.61
N PHE A 154 -4.17 -11.12 -9.62
CA PHE A 154 -4.80 -12.42 -9.47
C PHE A 154 -5.32 -12.53 -8.02
N PRO A 155 -6.64 -12.58 -7.81
CA PRO A 155 -7.21 -12.75 -6.47
C PRO A 155 -6.77 -14.06 -5.83
N LEU A 156 -6.49 -14.03 -4.53
CA LEU A 156 -6.09 -15.17 -3.71
C LEU A 156 -7.01 -15.31 -2.50
N ASP A 157 -7.48 -16.53 -2.25
CA ASP A 157 -8.30 -16.86 -1.08
C ASP A 157 -7.40 -17.28 0.09
N LEU A 158 -7.27 -16.41 1.10
CA LEU A 158 -6.50 -16.68 2.31
C LEU A 158 -7.37 -17.29 3.41
N ASN A 159 -7.79 -18.54 3.23
CA ASN A 159 -8.46 -19.31 4.28
C ASN A 159 -7.49 -20.27 4.98
N LEU A 160 -6.54 -19.68 5.72
CA LEU A 160 -5.41 -20.39 6.32
C LEU A 160 -5.63 -20.82 7.78
N GLY A 161 -6.66 -20.32 8.46
CA GLY A 161 -6.86 -20.59 9.89
C GLY A 161 -5.72 -20.08 10.78
N ALA A 162 -5.02 -19.03 10.34
CA ALA A 162 -3.87 -18.44 11.01
C ALA A 162 -4.09 -16.95 11.29
N TYR A 163 -3.24 -16.40 12.16
CA TYR A 163 -3.25 -14.99 12.52
C TYR A 163 -1.99 -14.30 12.00
N LEU A 164 -2.14 -13.07 11.50
CA LEU A 164 -1.04 -12.19 11.16
C LEU A 164 -0.98 -11.08 12.21
N VAL A 165 0.17 -10.94 12.87
CA VAL A 165 0.43 -9.86 13.83
C VAL A 165 1.20 -8.75 13.10
N ILE A 166 0.69 -7.53 13.15
CA ILE A 166 1.33 -6.34 12.57
C ILE A 166 1.86 -5.48 13.72
N ALA A 167 3.17 -5.22 13.71
CA ALA A 167 3.84 -4.35 14.67
C ALA A 167 4.42 -3.12 13.93
N ASP A 168 4.10 -1.92 14.43
CA ASP A 168 4.71 -0.67 13.97
C ASP A 168 6.02 -0.44 14.72
N SER A 169 7.13 -0.25 14.00
CA SER A 169 8.43 0.08 14.58
C SER A 169 8.48 1.49 15.17
N GLY A 170 7.52 2.36 14.82
CA GLY A 170 7.52 3.77 15.20
C GLY A 170 8.45 4.64 14.34
N VAL A 171 9.28 4.02 13.49
CA VAL A 171 10.23 4.71 12.61
C VAL A 171 9.57 5.02 11.27
N GLN A 172 9.79 6.24 10.76
CA GLN A 172 9.21 6.65 9.48
C GLN A 172 9.90 5.90 8.34
N GLY A 173 9.11 5.15 7.56
CA GLY A 173 9.60 4.43 6.41
C GLY A 173 10.20 5.40 5.38
N LYS A 174 11.30 4.98 4.76
CA LYS A 174 12.02 5.77 3.77
C LYS A 174 11.94 5.12 2.40
N THR A 175 10.72 4.80 1.97
CA THR A 175 10.43 4.02 0.76
C THR A 175 11.14 4.55 -0.49
N LYS A 176 11.31 5.87 -0.62
CA LYS A 176 12.05 6.47 -1.76
C LYS A 176 13.56 6.24 -1.68
N GLU A 177 14.15 6.34 -0.50
CA GLU A 177 15.57 6.11 -0.26
C GLU A 177 15.88 4.62 -0.47
N THR A 178 15.05 3.73 0.06
CA THR A 178 15.22 2.28 -0.08
C THR A 178 15.09 1.79 -1.53
N VAL A 179 14.10 2.29 -2.28
CA VAL A 179 13.99 1.98 -3.73
C VAL A 179 15.19 2.52 -4.52
N THR A 180 15.73 3.68 -4.14
CA THR A 180 16.92 4.26 -4.79
C THR A 180 18.17 3.44 -4.47
N ALA A 181 18.38 3.07 -3.20
CA ALA A 181 19.51 2.25 -2.78
C ALA A 181 19.54 0.89 -3.50
N VAL A 182 18.40 0.20 -3.60
CA VAL A 182 18.31 -1.07 -4.33
C VAL A 182 18.57 -0.89 -5.84
N ARG A 183 18.18 0.25 -6.41
CA ARG A 183 18.50 0.59 -7.81
C ARG A 183 20.00 0.83 -8.00
N GLU A 184 20.65 1.52 -7.06
CA GLU A 184 22.09 1.80 -7.10
C GLU A 184 22.93 0.54 -6.93
N MET A 185 22.42 -0.49 -6.22
CA MET A 185 23.06 -1.79 -6.13
C MET A 185 23.17 -2.53 -7.48
N GLY A 186 22.33 -2.20 -8.47
CA GLY A 186 22.39 -2.76 -9.83
C GLY A 186 22.34 -4.30 -9.85
N GLU A 187 23.26 -4.93 -10.58
CA GLU A 187 23.32 -6.40 -10.68
C GLU A 187 23.61 -7.10 -9.34
N ASN A 188 24.17 -6.41 -8.35
CA ASN A 188 24.40 -7.00 -7.03
C ASN A 188 23.10 -7.28 -6.28
N ALA A 189 22.02 -6.53 -6.55
CA ALA A 189 20.71 -6.79 -5.97
C ALA A 189 19.98 -7.97 -6.63
N ARG A 190 20.36 -8.33 -7.86
CA ARG A 190 19.63 -9.29 -8.70
C ARG A 190 19.45 -10.67 -8.06
N PRO A 191 20.45 -11.28 -7.39
CA PRO A 191 20.27 -12.58 -6.73
C PRO A 191 19.21 -12.52 -5.63
N MET A 192 19.22 -11.48 -4.80
CA MET A 192 18.24 -11.29 -3.72
C MET A 192 16.84 -11.02 -4.29
N LEU A 193 16.72 -10.21 -5.34
CA LEU A 193 15.44 -9.93 -6.00
C LEU A 193 14.85 -11.19 -6.66
N LEU A 194 15.69 -12.00 -7.32
CA LEU A 194 15.30 -13.30 -7.86
C LEU A 194 14.81 -14.22 -6.75
N LYS A 195 15.55 -14.28 -5.63
CA LYS A 195 15.20 -15.14 -4.52
C LYS A 195 13.87 -14.75 -3.87
N LEU A 196 13.61 -13.45 -3.73
CA LEU A 196 12.31 -12.93 -3.27
C LEU A 196 11.18 -13.32 -4.23
N GLY A 197 11.41 -13.34 -5.54
CA GLY A 197 10.46 -13.85 -6.52
C GLY A 197 10.16 -15.34 -6.34
N GLU A 198 11.19 -16.18 -6.24
CA GLU A 198 11.05 -17.62 -5.99
C GLU A 198 10.27 -17.92 -4.70
N LEU A 199 10.62 -17.25 -3.60
CA LEU A 199 9.94 -17.41 -2.32
C LEU A 199 8.46 -17.00 -2.41
N THR A 200 8.13 -16.01 -3.24
CA THR A 200 6.76 -15.57 -3.46
C THR A 200 5.94 -16.62 -4.21
N ASP A 201 6.50 -17.20 -5.29
CA ASP A 201 5.83 -18.27 -6.02
C ASP A 201 5.68 -19.55 -5.18
N GLU A 202 6.67 -19.88 -4.35
CA GLU A 202 6.54 -20.97 -3.36
C GLU A 202 5.45 -20.67 -2.32
N THR A 203 5.36 -19.43 -1.85
CA THR A 203 4.35 -19.00 -0.87
C THR A 203 2.93 -19.15 -1.43
N GLU A 204 2.72 -18.83 -2.71
CA GLU A 204 1.43 -19.07 -3.38
C GLU A 204 1.02 -20.56 -3.37
N LYS A 205 1.98 -21.46 -3.60
CA LYS A 205 1.73 -22.92 -3.52
C LYS A 205 1.35 -23.32 -2.10
N PHE A 206 2.11 -22.88 -1.10
CA PHE A 206 1.82 -23.18 0.30
C PHE A 206 0.49 -22.59 0.79
N ILE A 207 0.06 -21.44 0.24
CA ILE A 207 -1.29 -20.90 0.49
C ILE A 207 -2.35 -21.88 0.00
N SER A 208 -2.19 -22.42 -1.21
CA SER A 208 -3.12 -23.38 -1.80
C SER A 208 -3.18 -24.71 -1.00
N GLU A 209 -2.06 -25.10 -0.43
CA GLU A 209 -1.91 -26.30 0.42
C GLU A 209 -2.28 -26.06 1.90
N LYS A 210 -2.56 -24.80 2.28
CA LYS A 210 -2.76 -24.35 3.67
C LYS A 210 -1.59 -24.68 4.60
N ASP A 211 -0.37 -24.72 4.06
CA ASP A 211 0.85 -24.99 4.83
C ASP A 211 1.40 -23.71 5.48
N ILE A 212 0.77 -23.33 6.59
CA ILE A 212 1.12 -22.11 7.34
C ILE A 212 2.55 -22.13 7.88
N VAL A 213 3.13 -23.32 8.08
CA VAL A 213 4.50 -23.48 8.58
C VAL A 213 5.50 -23.07 7.51
N ASN A 214 5.32 -23.56 6.29
CA ASN A 214 6.23 -23.22 5.19
C ASN A 214 5.99 -21.79 4.66
N ILE A 215 4.77 -21.24 4.76
CA ILE A 215 4.53 -19.80 4.57
C ILE A 215 5.38 -18.97 5.54
N GLY A 216 5.34 -19.28 6.84
CA GLY A 216 6.13 -18.59 7.85
C GLY A 216 7.65 -18.69 7.61
N LYS A 217 8.14 -19.88 7.24
CA LYS A 217 9.55 -20.04 6.86
C LYS A 217 9.92 -19.17 5.66
N ASN A 218 9.06 -19.09 4.65
CA ASN A 218 9.31 -18.25 3.48
C ASN A 218 9.27 -16.76 3.81
N MET A 219 8.40 -16.33 4.73
CA MET A 219 8.42 -14.97 5.26
C MET A 219 9.77 -14.64 5.91
N THR A 220 10.29 -15.54 6.74
CA THR A 220 11.57 -15.34 7.45
C THR A 220 12.75 -15.31 6.46
N LYS A 221 12.80 -16.22 5.49
CA LYS A 221 13.81 -16.19 4.43
C LYS A 221 13.73 -14.90 3.60
N ALA A 222 12.52 -14.41 3.31
CA ALA A 222 12.35 -13.15 2.61
C ALA A 222 12.92 -11.98 3.43
N HIS A 223 12.76 -12.00 4.76
CA HIS A 223 13.37 -11.00 5.63
C HIS A 223 14.91 -11.00 5.55
N GLU A 224 15.53 -12.18 5.50
CA GLU A 224 16.98 -12.32 5.34
C GLU A 224 17.47 -11.73 4.00
N GLU A 225 16.75 -11.97 2.90
CA GLU A 225 17.09 -11.37 1.60
C GLU A 225 16.90 -9.85 1.59
N LEU A 226 15.86 -9.34 2.27
CA LEU A 226 15.65 -7.90 2.45
C LEU A 226 16.76 -7.27 3.32
N SER A 227 17.26 -7.98 4.32
CA SER A 227 18.40 -7.55 5.15
C SER A 227 19.67 -7.39 4.30
N LYS A 228 19.95 -8.34 3.39
CA LYS A 228 21.07 -8.26 2.44
C LYS A 228 20.96 -7.09 1.46
N LEU A 229 19.75 -6.63 1.19
CA LEU A 229 19.48 -5.42 0.39
C LEU A 229 19.62 -4.12 1.19
N GLY A 230 20.00 -4.18 2.48
CA GLY A 230 20.17 -3.01 3.33
C GLY A 230 18.87 -2.30 3.69
N LEU A 231 17.75 -3.04 3.67
CA LEU A 231 16.41 -2.48 3.87
C LEU A 231 15.94 -2.50 5.33
N ASN A 232 16.65 -3.22 6.19
CA ASN A 232 16.28 -3.40 7.58
C ASN A 232 16.96 -2.36 8.47
N ILE A 233 16.27 -1.96 9.54
CA ILE A 233 16.80 -1.12 10.62
C ILE A 233 16.83 -1.93 11.93
N GLU A 234 17.60 -1.45 12.91
CA GLU A 234 17.79 -2.12 14.20
C GLU A 234 16.44 -2.42 14.89
N GLU A 235 15.50 -1.49 14.85
CA GLU A 235 14.17 -1.64 15.45
C GLU A 235 13.38 -2.76 14.79
N THR A 236 13.44 -2.87 13.47
CA THR A 236 12.73 -3.93 12.74
C THR A 236 13.36 -5.31 12.93
N GLU A 237 14.69 -5.38 12.98
CA GLU A 237 15.42 -6.62 13.26
C GLU A 237 15.09 -7.13 14.67
N MET A 238 15.04 -6.22 15.66
CA MET A 238 14.64 -6.53 17.02
C MET A 238 13.21 -7.09 17.09
N LEU A 239 12.25 -6.44 16.40
CA LEU A 239 10.85 -6.90 16.37
C LEU A 239 10.71 -8.28 15.74
N VAL A 240 11.38 -8.52 14.61
CA VAL A 240 11.35 -9.83 13.93
C VAL A 240 11.98 -10.90 14.81
N LYS A 241 13.14 -10.62 15.41
CA LYS A 241 13.82 -11.54 16.32
C LYS A 241 12.97 -11.89 17.53
N GLU A 242 12.30 -10.91 18.15
CA GLU A 242 11.45 -11.17 19.31
C GLU A 242 10.19 -11.96 18.92
N ALA A 243 9.59 -11.70 17.75
CA ALA A 243 8.48 -12.49 17.25
C ALA A 243 8.86 -13.97 17.05
N LEU A 244 10.01 -14.24 16.41
CA LEU A 244 10.50 -15.61 16.21
C LEU A 244 10.83 -16.31 17.52
N LYS A 245 11.46 -15.60 18.47
CA LYS A 245 11.78 -16.13 19.81
C LYS A 245 10.53 -16.53 20.60
N ASN A 246 9.42 -15.84 20.39
CA ASN A 246 8.13 -16.13 21.04
C ASN A 246 7.25 -17.11 20.23
N GLY A 247 7.81 -17.82 19.25
CA GLY A 247 7.14 -18.91 18.57
C GLY A 247 6.31 -18.52 17.35
N ALA A 248 6.52 -17.33 16.76
CA ALA A 248 5.95 -17.02 15.46
C ALA A 248 6.46 -18.02 14.41
N LEU A 249 5.56 -18.52 13.55
CA LEU A 249 5.91 -19.41 12.43
C LEU A 249 6.86 -18.73 11.42
N GLY A 250 6.82 -17.41 11.36
CA GLY A 250 7.70 -16.56 10.59
C GLY A 250 7.46 -15.09 10.87
N ALA A 251 8.45 -14.26 10.59
CA ALA A 251 8.36 -12.82 10.73
C ALA A 251 9.26 -12.11 9.72
N LYS A 252 8.85 -10.92 9.30
CA LYS A 252 9.57 -10.07 8.35
C LYS A 252 9.14 -8.63 8.45
N ILE A 253 9.94 -7.74 7.89
CA ILE A 253 9.50 -6.38 7.55
C ILE A 253 8.46 -6.42 6.42
N SER A 254 7.56 -5.45 6.37
CA SER A 254 6.64 -5.24 5.24
C SER A 254 6.68 -3.77 4.82
N GLY A 255 6.69 -3.53 3.51
CA GLY A 255 6.95 -2.21 2.95
C GLY A 255 8.45 -1.91 2.81
N GLY A 256 8.81 -0.63 2.91
CA GLY A 256 10.20 -0.16 2.83
C GLY A 256 10.37 1.29 3.26
#